data_AF-A0A5C9CIK9-F1
#
_entry.id   AF-A0A5C9CIK9-F1
#
_cell.length_a   1.000
_cell.length_b   1.000
_cell.length_c   1.000
_cell.angle_alpha   90.00
_cell.angle_beta   90.00
_cell.angle_gamma   90.00
#
_symmetry.space_group_name_H-M   'P 1'
#
loop_
_entity.id
_entity.type
_entity.pdbx_description
1 polymer ?
#
loop_
_entity_poly.entity_id
_entity_poly.type
_entity_poly.pdbx_seq_one_letter_code
_entity_poly.pdbx_strand_id
1 'polypeptide(L)' 'MSQITLYLDDATQALVDQAARAHGLSKSRWVADIIRKYAAHEWPQDCLALAGRFADFPLREDNPSAQPTDVPRLSF' A
#
# COMPACT_ATOMS: atom_id res chain seq x y z
N MET A 1 -23.35 -8.36 -10.39
CA MET A 1 -22.05 -8.64 -9.76
C MET A 1 -21.31 -9.63 -10.62
N SER A 2 -20.02 -9.42 -10.87
CA SER A 2 -19.19 -10.38 -11.60
C SER A 2 -18.69 -11.46 -10.63
N GLN A 3 -18.65 -12.71 -11.07
CA GLN A 3 -18.10 -13.84 -10.31
C GLN A 3 -16.78 -14.27 -10.93
N ILE A 4 -15.76 -14.49 -10.09
CA ILE A 4 -14.47 -15.04 -10.50
C ILE A 4 -14.24 -16.37 -9.78
N THR A 5 -13.66 -17.34 -10.47
CA THR A 5 -13.18 -18.60 -9.87
C THR A 5 -11.65 -18.55 -9.87
N LEU A 6 -11.04 -18.65 -8.70
CA LEU A 6 -9.60 -18.56 -8.51
C LEU A 6 -9.08 -19.92 -8.02
N TYR A 7 -8.13 -20.50 -8.74
CA TYR A 7 -7.40 -21.67 -8.28
C TYR A 7 -6.31 -21.22 -7.31
N LEU A 8 -6.31 -21.79 -6.11
CA LEU A 8 -5.32 -21.54 -5.07
C LEU A 8 -4.70 -22.88 -4.67
N ASP A 9 -3.40 -22.88 -4.43
CA ASP A 9 -2.76 -23.98 -3.72
C ASP A 9 -3.18 -23.98 -2.24
N ASP A 10 -2.93 -25.10 -1.55
CA ASP A 10 -3.34 -25.29 -0.16
C ASP A 10 -2.74 -24.25 0.80
N ALA A 11 -1.50 -23.80 0.55
CA ALA A 11 -0.84 -22.81 1.39
C ALA A 11 -1.49 -21.43 1.21
N THR A 12 -1.79 -21.04 -0.02
CA THR A 12 -2.48 -19.78 -0.32
C THR A 12 -3.91 -19.80 0.21
N GLN A 13 -4.62 -20.92 0.12
CA GLN A 13 -5.94 -21.07 0.74
C GLN A 13 -5.88 -20.93 2.26
N ALA A 14 -4.88 -21.52 2.93
CA ALA A 14 -4.71 -21.38 4.38
C ALA A 14 -4.45 -19.92 4.79
N LEU A 15 -3.67 -19.17 4.00
CA LEU A 15 -3.43 -17.74 4.23
C LEU A 15 -4.72 -16.92 4.14
N VAL A 16 -5.56 -17.16 3.12
CA VAL A 16 -6.87 -16.50 2.98
C VAL A 16 -7.74 -16.77 4.21
N ASP A 17 -7.77 -18.02 4.68
CA ASP A 17 -8.59 -18.43 5.81
C ASP A 17 -8.14 -17.78 7.12
N GLN A 18 -6.83 -17.76 7.37
CA GLN A 18 -6.26 -17.14 8.56
C GLN A 18 -6.51 -15.63 8.55
N ALA A 19 -6.27 -14.97 7.42
CA ALA A 19 -6.40 -13.53 7.32
C ALA A 19 -7.87 -13.09 7.41
N ALA A 20 -8.78 -13.78 6.70
CA ALA A 20 -10.22 -13.49 6.80
C ALA A 20 -10.72 -13.60 8.25
N ARG A 21 -10.29 -14.65 8.98
CA ARG A 21 -10.61 -14.82 10.42
C ARG A 21 -10.01 -13.71 11.28
N ALA A 22 -8.74 -13.38 11.10
CA ALA A 22 -8.05 -12.34 11.87
C ALA A 22 -8.71 -10.96 11.70
N HIS A 23 -9.26 -10.67 10.51
CA HIS A 23 -9.97 -9.44 10.21
C HIS A 23 -11.48 -9.50 10.50
N GLY A 24 -12.03 -10.66 10.90
CA GLY A 24 -13.47 -10.83 11.14
C GLY A 24 -14.33 -10.68 9.87
N LEU A 25 -13.75 -10.96 8.69
CA LEU A 25 -14.41 -10.81 7.38
C LEU A 25 -14.68 -12.17 6.75
N SER A 26 -15.62 -12.21 5.80
CA SER A 26 -15.74 -13.37 4.91
C SER A 26 -14.55 -13.45 3.97
N LYS A 27 -14.20 -14.66 3.51
CA LYS A 27 -13.10 -14.87 2.55
C LYS A 27 -13.28 -14.03 1.29
N SER A 28 -14.48 -14.00 0.72
CA SER A 28 -14.78 -13.22 -0.50
C SER A 28 -14.61 -11.72 -0.28
N ARG A 29 -15.04 -11.20 0.88
CA ARG A 29 -14.86 -9.79 1.22
C ARG A 29 -13.39 -9.44 1.41
N TRP A 30 -12.67 -10.28 2.16
CA TRP A 30 -11.24 -10.10 2.38
C TRP A 30 -10.44 -10.10 1.06
N VAL A 31 -10.68 -11.07 0.17
CA VAL A 31 -10.04 -11.12 -1.15
C VAL A 31 -10.37 -9.87 -1.98
N ALA A 32 -11.63 -9.43 -1.98
CA ALA A 32 -12.01 -8.22 -2.70
C ALA A 32 -11.33 -6.95 -2.15
N ASP A 33 -11.16 -6.85 -0.83
CA ASP A 33 -10.43 -5.74 -0.18
C ASP A 33 -8.94 -5.75 -0.56
N ILE A 34 -8.32 -6.93 -0.60
CA ILE A 34 -6.93 -7.08 -1.06
C ILE A 34 -6.78 -6.66 -2.52
N ILE A 35 -7.68 -7.11 -3.41
CA ILE A 35 -7.64 -6.69 -4.83
C ILE A 35 -7.74 -5.16 -4.94
N ARG A 36 -8.67 -4.52 -4.21
CA ARG A 36 -8.77 -3.04 -4.20
C ARG A 36 -7.48 -2.39 -3.71
N LYS A 37 -6.89 -2.89 -2.64
CA LYS A 37 -5.66 -2.36 -2.04
C LYS A 37 -4.49 -2.39 -3.02
N TYR A 38 -4.31 -3.48 -3.77
CA TYR A 38 -3.17 -3.64 -4.68
C TYR A 38 -3.44 -3.09 -6.09
N ALA A 39 -4.70 -3.01 -6.52
CA ALA A 39 -5.05 -2.37 -7.78
C ALA A 39 -5.02 -0.84 -7.69
N ALA A 40 -5.20 -0.29 -6.48
CA ALA A 40 -5.02 1.13 -6.23
C ALA A 40 -3.54 1.49 -6.44
N HIS A 41 -3.26 2.37 -7.39
CA HIS A 41 -1.93 2.96 -7.62
C HIS A 41 -1.72 4.19 -6.71
N GLU A 42 -2.40 4.21 -5.57
CA GLU A 42 -2.43 5.34 -4.65
C GLU A 42 -1.65 4.99 -3.38
N TRP A 43 -1.05 6.01 -2.78
CA TRP A 43 -0.39 5.84 -1.49
C TRP A 43 -1.43 5.49 -0.42
N PRO A 44 -1.10 4.58 0.53
CA PRO A 44 -1.96 4.33 1.68
C PRO A 44 -2.28 5.63 2.42
N GLN A 45 -3.51 5.76 2.90
CA GLN A 45 -3.95 6.97 3.61
C GLN A 45 -3.09 7.25 4.84
N ASP A 46 -2.62 6.23 5.55
CA ASP A 46 -1.70 6.40 6.68
C ASP A 46 -0.38 7.05 6.26
N CYS A 47 0.15 6.71 5.07
CA CYS A 47 1.34 7.35 4.53
C CYS A 47 1.08 8.82 4.18
N LEU A 48 -0.09 9.14 3.61
CA LEU A 48 -0.49 10.51 3.32
C LEU A 48 -0.71 11.32 4.61
N ALA A 49 -1.31 10.72 5.64
CA ALA A 49 -1.57 11.37 6.92
C ALA A 49 -0.30 11.71 7.70
N LEU A 50 0.80 11.00 7.42
CA LEU A 50 2.12 11.27 7.99
C LEU A 50 2.86 12.42 7.31
N ALA A 51 2.42 12.87 6.12
CA ALA A 51 3.05 13.99 5.42
C ALA A 51 3.03 15.26 6.30
N GLY A 52 4.21 15.80 6.58
CA GLY A 52 4.38 17.00 7.40
C GLY A 52 4.18 16.81 8.92
N ARG A 53 3.98 15.57 9.42
CA ARG A 53 3.83 15.30 10.86
C ARG A 53 5.15 15.33 11.64
N PHE A 54 6.28 15.20 10.95
CA PHE A 54 7.61 15.24 11.57
C PHE A 54 8.13 16.67 11.58
N ALA A 55 7.82 17.43 12.64
CA ALA A 55 8.30 18.79 12.81
C ALA A 55 9.84 18.85 12.93
N ASP A 56 10.43 17.89 13.64
CA ASP A 56 11.87 17.80 13.90
C ASP A 56 12.52 16.72 13.03
N PHE A 57 12.16 16.69 11.74
CA PHE A 57 12.73 15.71 10.81
C PHE A 57 14.24 15.96 10.66
N PRO A 58 15.12 14.99 10.99
CA PRO A 58 16.57 15.23 11.11
C PRO A 58 17.28 15.61 9.80
N LEU A 59 16.61 15.41 8.66
CA LEU A 59 17.10 15.82 7.33
C LEU A 59 16.42 17.10 6.82
N ARG A 60 15.62 17.77 7.66
CA ARG A 60 15.09 19.11 7.35
C ARG A 60 16.26 20.09 7.43
N GLU A 61 16.67 20.63 6.30
CA GLU A 61 17.63 21.72 6.27
C GLU A 61 16.98 22.96 6.91
N ASP A 62 17.62 23.54 7.93
CA ASP A 62 17.16 24.77 8.62
C ASP A 62 17.11 25.98 7.67
N ASN A 63 17.81 25.89 6.55
CA ASN A 63 17.83 26.88 5.50
C ASN A 63 17.67 26.13 4.18
N PRO A 64 16.50 26.20 3.50
CA PRO A 64 16.31 25.55 2.22
C PRO A 64 17.18 26.30 1.20
N SER A 65 18.45 25.90 1.12
CA SER A 65 19.31 26.28 0.02
C SER A 65 18.62 25.83 -1.27
N ALA A 66 18.72 26.65 -2.32
CA ALA A 66 17.95 26.50 -3.55
C ALA A 66 17.86 25.03 -3.99
N GLN A 67 16.64 24.55 -4.23
CA GLN A 67 16.42 23.18 -4.69
C GLN A 67 17.42 22.87 -5.82
N PRO A 68 18.17 21.76 -5.71
CA PRO A 68 19.15 21.43 -6.74
C PRO A 68 18.45 21.35 -8.10
N THR A 69 19.15 21.78 -9.15
CA THR A 69 18.60 21.73 -10.51
C THR A 69 18.15 20.30 -10.83
N ASP A 70 16.91 20.16 -11.29
CA ASP A 70 16.35 18.87 -11.66
C ASP A 70 17.23 18.20 -12.73
N VAL A 71 17.58 16.94 -12.49
CA VAL A 71 18.44 16.16 -13.40
C VAL A 71 17.60 15.12 -14.14
N PRO A 72 17.89 14.83 -15.41
CA PRO A 72 17.18 13.80 -16.16
C PRO A 72 17.23 12.45 -15.44
N ARG A 73 16.11 11.72 -15.42
CA ARG A 73 16.12 10.33 -14.94
C ARG A 73 17.10 9.52 -15.79
N LEU A 74 18.00 8.82 -15.12
CA LEU A 74 18.80 7.77 -15.73
C LEU A 74 17.85 6.65 -16.19
N SER A 75 17.78 6.45 -17.50
CA SER A 75 17.16 5.26 -18.10
C SER A 75 18.07 4.06 -17.91
N PHE A 76 17.47 2.91 -17.58
CA PHE A 76 18.12 1.61 -17.50
C PHE A 76 18.27 0.97 -18.89
#